data_AF-A0A418XRC6-F1
#
_entry.id   AF-A0A418XRC6-F1
#
_cell.length_a   1.000
_cell.length_b   1.000
_cell.length_c   1.000
_cell.angle_alpha   90.00
_cell.angle_beta   90.00
_cell.angle_gamma   90.00
#
_symmetry.space_group_name_H-M   'P 1'
#
loop_
_entity.id
_entity.type
_entity.pdbx_description
1 polymer ?
#
loop_
_entity_poly.entity_id
_entity_poly.type
_entity_poly.pdbx_seq_one_letter_code
_entity_poly.pdbx_strand_id
1 'polypeptide(L)'
;MDNQERSVIGKWRLTAALDASEITSLDEREAQQLVGKVFTISQSRVQFGTRKCLPPDFAAEHVEPRLYLREQAHASASNLGLPNPVTVVNLGCTVAFIKAKDRLVIHWDGWFFDARRQR
;
A
#
# COMPACT_ATOMS: atom_id res chain seq x y z
N MET A 1 3.50 15.46 -15.53
CA MET A 1 3.35 14.09 -15.02
C MET A 1 4.47 13.87 -14.03
N ASP A 2 4.13 13.87 -12.75
CA ASP A 2 5.12 13.84 -11.67
C ASP A 2 5.84 12.49 -11.60
N ASN A 3 7.16 12.52 -11.48
CA ASN A 3 8.01 11.32 -11.44
C ASN A 3 7.79 10.48 -10.17
N GLN A 4 7.08 11.04 -9.18
CA GLN A 4 6.85 10.45 -7.87
C GLN A 4 5.85 9.29 -7.92
N GLU A 5 4.85 9.34 -8.80
CA GLU A 5 3.81 8.29 -8.92
C GLU A 5 4.43 6.98 -9.39
N ARG A 6 5.29 7.06 -10.42
CA ARG A 6 6.03 5.91 -10.96
C ARG A 6 7.13 5.41 -10.01
N SER A 7 7.45 6.15 -8.95
CA SER A 7 8.41 5.72 -7.93
C SER A 7 7.90 4.54 -7.10
N VAL A 8 6.62 4.14 -7.22
CA VAL A 8 6.12 2.90 -6.61
C VAL A 8 6.47 1.65 -7.42
N ILE A 9 6.94 1.79 -8.66
CA ILE A 9 7.33 0.64 -9.50
C ILE A 9 8.57 -0.03 -8.89
N GLY A 10 8.50 -1.34 -8.70
CA GLY A 10 9.57 -2.14 -8.11
C GLY A 10 9.07 -3.36 -7.33
N LYS A 11 10.01 -3.99 -6.63
CA LYS A 11 9.75 -5.07 -5.70
C LYS A 11 9.82 -4.53 -4.28
N TRP A 12 8.81 -4.85 -3.48
CA TRP A 12 8.64 -4.33 -2.13
C TRP A 12 8.44 -5.50 -1.18
N ARG A 13 9.34 -5.65 -0.22
CA ARG A 13 9.20 -6.66 0.83
C ARG A 13 8.32 -6.09 1.94
N LEU A 14 7.24 -6.79 2.29
CA LEU A 14 6.43 -6.43 3.45
C LEU A 14 7.25 -6.65 4.72
N THR A 15 7.31 -5.64 5.59
CA THR A 15 8.14 -5.68 6.81
C THR A 15 7.33 -5.65 8.10
N ALA A 16 6.08 -5.18 8.07
CA ALA A 16 5.18 -5.21 9.21
C ALA A 16 3.72 -5.15 8.73
N ALA A 17 2.81 -5.86 9.42
CA ALA A 17 1.39 -5.58 9.38
C ALA A 17 1.10 -4.46 10.38
N LEU A 18 0.58 -3.33 9.90
CA LEU A 18 0.45 -2.10 10.70
C LEU A 18 -0.92 -1.97 11.33
N ASP A 19 -1.96 -2.12 10.52
CA ASP A 19 -3.35 -1.97 10.98
C ASP A 19 -4.31 -2.63 10.00
N ALA A 20 -5.53 -2.89 10.48
CA ALA A 20 -6.62 -3.39 9.66
C ALA A 20 -7.61 -2.27 9.32
N SER A 21 -8.26 -2.40 8.16
CA SER A 21 -9.48 -1.66 7.83
C SER A 21 -10.65 -2.29 8.58
N GLU A 22 -11.72 -1.52 8.80
CA GLU A 22 -12.91 -2.04 9.50
C GLU A 22 -13.51 -3.28 8.80
N ILE A 23 -13.46 -3.29 7.47
CA ILE A 23 -13.76 -4.46 6.65
C ILE A 23 -12.44 -5.09 6.21
N THR A 24 -12.11 -6.23 6.81
CA THR A 24 -10.92 -7.03 6.47
C THR A 24 -11.31 -8.45 6.09
N SER A 25 -10.65 -8.98 5.05
CA SER A 25 -10.78 -10.39 4.66
C SER A 25 -9.75 -11.29 5.33
N LEU A 26 -8.78 -10.70 6.03
CA LEU A 26 -7.73 -11.41 6.77
C LEU A 26 -7.85 -11.13 8.26
N ASP A 27 -7.64 -12.17 9.06
CA ASP A 27 -7.34 -11.99 10.48
C ASP A 27 -5.88 -11.54 10.69
N GLU A 28 -5.54 -11.12 11.91
CA GLU A 28 -4.18 -10.66 12.24
C GLU A 28 -3.12 -11.75 12.00
N ARG A 29 -3.43 -13.02 12.28
CA ARG A 29 -2.48 -14.12 12.11
C ARG A 29 -2.18 -14.35 10.63
N GLU A 30 -3.20 -14.27 9.78
CA GLU A 30 -3.06 -14.36 8.33
C GLU A 30 -2.27 -13.16 7.77
N ALA A 31 -2.54 -11.94 8.26
CA ALA A 31 -1.78 -10.76 7.89
C ALA A 31 -0.29 -10.89 8.27
N GLN A 32 0.02 -11.39 9.47
CA GLN A 32 1.40 -11.61 9.90
C GLN A 32 2.14 -12.63 9.03
N GLN A 33 1.45 -13.64 8.48
CA GLN A 33 2.05 -14.59 7.53
C GLN A 33 2.40 -13.96 6.17
N LEU A 34 1.92 -12.75 5.89
CA LEU A 34 2.28 -12.01 4.69
C LEU A 34 3.58 -11.21 4.87
N VAL A 35 4.00 -10.94 6.11
CA VAL A 35 5.26 -10.27 6.41
C VAL A 35 6.44 -11.10 5.86
N GLY A 36 7.39 -10.41 5.23
CA GLY A 36 8.54 -11.01 4.54
C GLY A 36 8.28 -11.37 3.08
N LYS A 37 7.02 -11.47 2.64
CA LYS A 37 6.67 -11.71 1.22
C LYS A 37 6.92 -10.46 0.37
N VAL A 38 7.04 -10.69 -0.94
CA VAL A 38 7.37 -9.64 -1.90
C VAL A 38 6.14 -9.26 -2.73
N PHE A 39 5.81 -7.98 -2.67
CA PHE A 39 4.81 -7.31 -3.48
C PHE A 39 5.49 -6.67 -4.69
N THR A 40 5.05 -7.00 -5.90
CA THR A 40 5.67 -6.51 -7.14
C THR A 40 4.72 -5.57 -7.86
N ILE A 41 5.19 -4.35 -8.13
CA ILE A 41 4.48 -3.34 -8.91
C ILE A 41 5.26 -3.11 -10.19
N SER A 42 4.60 -3.27 -11.33
CA SER A 42 5.18 -3.04 -12.66
C SER A 42 4.20 -2.24 -13.52
N GLN A 43 4.67 -1.73 -14.65
CA GLN A 43 3.83 -0.96 -15.57
C GLN A 43 2.64 -1.77 -16.12
N SER A 44 2.78 -3.09 -16.25
CA SER A 44 1.77 -3.95 -16.86
C SER A 44 0.90 -4.71 -15.86
N ARG A 45 1.32 -4.80 -14.59
CA ARG A 45 0.60 -5.56 -13.56
C ARG A 45 1.09 -5.25 -12.15
N VAL A 46 0.20 -5.51 -11.20
CA VAL A 46 0.54 -5.68 -9.78
C VAL A 46 0.40 -7.16 -9.40
N GLN A 47 1.35 -7.68 -8.63
CA GLN A 47 1.38 -9.08 -8.22
C GLN A 47 1.79 -9.24 -6.76
N PHE A 48 1.04 -10.07 -6.04
CA PHE A 48 1.38 -10.50 -4.70
C PHE A 48 1.01 -11.97 -4.50
N GLY A 49 2.01 -12.81 -4.19
CA GLY A 49 1.83 -14.26 -4.21
C GLY A 49 1.34 -14.76 -5.59
N THR A 50 0.20 -15.45 -5.58
CA THR A 50 -0.47 -15.96 -6.79
C THR A 50 -1.47 -14.96 -7.39
N ARG A 51 -1.87 -13.93 -6.63
CA ARG A 51 -2.84 -12.93 -7.09
C ARG A 51 -2.16 -11.90 -7.98
N LYS A 52 -2.82 -11.61 -9.11
CA LYS A 52 -2.38 -10.65 -10.12
C LYS A 52 -3.55 -9.74 -10.47
N CYS A 53 -3.27 -8.45 -10.58
CA CYS A 53 -4.24 -7.45 -10.98
C CYS A 53 -3.89 -6.86 -12.35
N LEU A 54 -4.92 -6.38 -13.04
CA LEU A 54 -4.83 -5.60 -14.28
C LEU A 54 -3.91 -4.38 -14.11
N PRO A 55 -3.41 -3.80 -15.21
CA PRO A 55 -2.40 -2.76 -15.16
C PRO A 55 -2.85 -1.58 -14.30
N PRO A 56 -2.00 -1.11 -13.37
CA PRO A 56 -2.26 0.10 -12.60
C PRO A 56 -2.30 1.33 -13.52
N ASP A 57 -3.23 2.24 -13.30
CA ASP A 57 -3.28 3.54 -13.98
C ASP A 57 -2.28 4.55 -13.38
N PHE A 58 -1.75 4.25 -12.19
CA PHE A 58 -0.85 5.09 -11.41
C PHE A 58 -1.41 6.48 -11.10
N ALA A 59 -2.74 6.64 -11.10
CA ALA A 59 -3.35 7.89 -10.66
C ALA A 59 -2.90 8.20 -9.22
N ALA A 60 -2.42 9.41 -8.98
CA ALA A 60 -1.96 9.81 -7.66
C ALA A 60 -2.62 11.09 -7.15
N GLU A 61 -2.77 11.14 -5.84
CA GLU A 61 -3.37 12.26 -5.14
C GLU A 61 -2.59 12.58 -3.85
N HIS A 62 -2.58 13.86 -3.48
CA HIS A 62 -2.04 14.30 -2.20
C HIS A 62 -3.20 14.49 -1.24
N VAL A 63 -3.25 13.69 -0.19
CA VAL A 63 -4.37 13.68 0.77
C VAL A 63 -3.87 13.89 2.19
N GLU A 64 -4.78 14.38 3.04
CA GLU A 64 -4.61 14.28 4.48
C GLU A 64 -4.90 12.82 4.90
N PRO A 65 -3.93 12.07 5.47
CA PRO A 65 -4.10 10.64 5.71
C PRO A 65 -5.28 10.30 6.62
N ARG A 66 -5.52 11.13 7.65
CA ARG A 66 -6.59 10.90 8.63
C ARG A 66 -7.97 11.00 8.00
N LEU A 67 -8.20 12.03 7.17
CA LEU A 67 -9.44 12.20 6.45
C LEU A 67 -9.64 11.07 5.44
N TYR A 68 -8.62 10.80 4.61
CA TYR A 68 -8.69 9.75 3.59
C TYR A 68 -9.02 8.38 4.18
N LEU A 69 -8.31 7.96 5.23
CA LEU A 69 -8.51 6.64 5.83
C LEU A 69 -9.83 6.52 6.57
N ARG A 70 -10.32 7.61 7.16
CA ARG A 70 -11.66 7.66 7.77
C ARG A 70 -12.75 7.51 6.70
N GLU A 71 -12.61 8.17 5.57
CA GLU A 71 -13.61 8.15 4.49
C GLU A 71 -13.58 6.85 3.68
N GLN A 72 -12.41 6.28 3.42
CA GLN A 72 -12.24 5.15 2.49
C GLN A 72 -12.12 3.79 3.18
N ALA A 73 -11.55 3.74 4.39
CA ALA A 73 -11.22 2.48 5.04
C ALA A 73 -11.87 2.33 6.43
N HIS A 74 -12.55 3.37 6.91
CA HIS A 74 -12.99 3.52 8.30
C HIS A 74 -11.88 3.17 9.32
N ALA A 75 -10.62 3.36 8.91
CA ALA A 75 -9.45 2.95 9.65
C ALA A 75 -8.80 4.13 10.35
N SER A 76 -8.17 3.89 11.50
CA SER A 76 -7.39 4.92 12.18
C SER A 76 -6.02 5.05 11.50
N ALA A 77 -5.68 6.24 10.99
CA ALA A 77 -4.37 6.52 10.40
C ALA A 77 -3.19 6.49 11.40
N SER A 78 -3.51 6.41 12.69
CA SER A 78 -2.62 6.67 13.82
C SER A 78 -1.38 5.78 13.80
N ASN A 79 -1.52 4.53 13.37
CA ASN A 79 -0.47 3.51 13.45
C ASN A 79 0.35 3.38 12.15
N LEU A 80 -0.08 4.03 11.05
CA LEU A 80 0.57 3.86 9.74
C LEU A 80 1.87 4.70 9.60
N GLY A 81 2.00 5.75 10.42
CA GLY A 81 3.15 6.66 10.38
C GLY A 81 3.32 7.36 9.04
N LEU A 82 2.21 7.70 8.38
CA LEU A 82 2.20 8.39 7.09
C LEU A 82 2.57 9.87 7.26
N PRO A 83 3.30 10.48 6.30
CA PRO A 83 3.49 11.92 6.27
C PRO A 83 2.14 12.64 6.04
N ASN A 84 2.06 13.92 6.40
CA ASN A 84 0.87 14.74 6.11
C ASN A 84 1.30 16.03 5.37
N PRO A 85 0.93 16.22 4.09
CA PRO A 85 0.12 15.31 3.25
C PRO A 85 0.89 14.04 2.82
N VAL A 86 0.15 13.00 2.43
CA VAL A 86 0.72 11.78 1.82
C VAL A 86 0.29 11.66 0.37
N THR A 87 1.20 11.17 -0.49
CA THR A 87 0.83 10.77 -1.85
C THR A 87 0.26 9.36 -1.82
N VAL A 88 -1.00 9.20 -2.25
CA VAL A 88 -1.63 7.90 -2.52
C VAL A 88 -1.52 7.61 -4.00
N VAL A 89 -1.18 6.38 -4.37
CA VAL A 89 -1.11 5.92 -5.76
C VAL A 89 -2.07 4.76 -5.94
N ASN A 90 -2.98 4.89 -6.90
CA ASN A 90 -3.89 3.83 -7.30
C ASN A 90 -3.13 2.76 -8.11
N LEU A 91 -3.24 1.52 -7.65
CA LEU A 91 -2.63 0.35 -8.27
C LEU A 91 -3.66 -0.55 -8.99
N GLY A 92 -4.86 -0.04 -9.22
CA GLY A 92 -5.97 -0.71 -9.90
C GLY A 92 -6.80 -1.60 -8.98
N CYS A 93 -6.15 -2.54 -8.27
CA CYS A 93 -6.83 -3.43 -7.31
C CYS A 93 -6.57 -3.07 -5.84
N THR A 94 -5.68 -2.10 -5.62
CA THR A 94 -5.35 -1.61 -4.28
C THR A 94 -4.70 -0.23 -4.40
N VAL A 95 -4.31 0.33 -3.26
CA VAL A 95 -3.59 1.60 -3.16
C VAL A 95 -2.26 1.43 -2.43
N ALA A 96 -1.30 2.29 -2.76
CA ALA A 96 -0.05 2.43 -2.04
C ALA A 96 0.17 3.88 -1.60
N PHE A 97 0.61 4.06 -0.36
CA PHE A 97 0.95 5.36 0.21
C PHE A 97 2.47 5.51 0.19
N ILE A 98 2.97 6.62 -0.37
CA ILE A 98 4.40 6.92 -0.43
C ILE A 98 4.82 7.52 0.91
N LYS A 99 5.47 6.70 1.75
CA LYS A 99 5.99 7.12 3.07
C LYS A 99 7.39 7.72 2.95
N ALA A 100 8.23 7.15 2.09
CA ALA A 100 9.55 7.65 1.73
C ALA A 100 10.02 7.05 0.38
N LYS A 101 11.17 7.48 -0.15
CA LYS A 101 11.72 6.99 -1.43
C LYS A 101 11.86 5.45 -1.50
N ASP A 102 12.13 4.80 -0.37
CA ASP A 102 12.31 3.35 -0.23
C ASP A 102 11.31 2.71 0.75
N ARG A 103 10.23 3.43 1.12
CA ARG A 103 9.14 2.92 1.97
C ARG A 103 7.77 3.22 1.38
N LEU A 104 6.93 2.21 1.31
CA LEU A 104 5.50 2.35 1.06
C LEU A 104 4.71 1.82 2.24
N VAL A 105 3.47 2.29 2.37
CA VAL A 105 2.42 1.51 3.04
C VAL A 105 1.52 0.96 1.93
N ILE A 106 1.32 -0.36 1.89
CA ILE A 106 0.51 -1.02 0.87
C ILE A 106 -0.76 -1.51 1.55
N HIS A 107 -1.92 -1.14 1.02
CA HIS A 107 -3.19 -1.75 1.41
C HIS A 107 -3.33 -3.09 0.68
N TRP A 108 -3.77 -4.13 1.36
CA TRP A 108 -4.00 -5.44 0.75
C TRP A 108 -4.96 -6.28 1.57
N ASP A 109 -6.04 -6.76 0.94
CA ASP A 109 -7.07 -7.61 1.58
C ASP A 109 -7.61 -7.04 2.91
N GLY A 110 -7.69 -5.71 3.01
CA GLY A 110 -8.16 -5.00 4.20
C GLY A 110 -7.07 -4.66 5.21
N TRP A 111 -5.81 -5.04 4.99
CA TRP A 111 -4.70 -4.70 5.88
C TRP A 111 -3.73 -3.70 5.28
N PHE A 112 -3.11 -2.89 6.14
CA PHE A 112 -2.03 -1.99 5.77
C PHE A 112 -0.69 -2.59 6.17
N PHE A 113 0.25 -2.65 5.23
CA PHE A 113 1.58 -3.21 5.45
C PHE A 113 2.67 -2.16 5.21
N ASP A 114 3.63 -2.03 6.14
CA ASP A 114 4.87 -1.32 5.83
C ASP A 114 5.67 -2.17 4.84
N ALA A 115 6.21 -1.55 3.80
CA ALA A 115 6.90 -2.22 2.73
C ALA A 115 8.18 -1.49 2.36
N ARG A 116 9.27 -2.25 2.23
CA ARG A 116 10.61 -1.75 1.92
C ARG A 116 11.04 -2.18 0.54
N ARG A 117 11.61 -1.24 -0.22
CA ARG A 117 12.13 -1.53 -1.57
C ARG A 117 13.23 -2.60 -1.49
N GLN A 118 13.13 -3.63 -2.31
CA GLN A 118 14.22 -4.57 -2.52
C GLN A 118 15.25 -3.94 -3.46
N ARG A 119 16.53 -4.03 -3.06
CA ARG A 119 17.66 -3.68 -3.93
C ARG A 119 17.88 -4.75 -4.98
#